data_AF-A0A077ELA7-F1
#
_entry.id   AF-A0A077ELA7-F1
#
_cell.length_a   1.000
_cell.length_b   1.000
_cell.length_c   1.000
_cell.angle_alpha   90.00
_cell.angle_beta   90.00
_cell.angle_gamma   90.00
#
_symmetry.space_group_name_H-M   'P 1'
#
loop_
_entity.id
_entity.type
_entity.pdbx_description
1 polymer ?
#
loop_
_entity_poly.entity_id
_entity_poly.type
_entity_poly.pdbx_seq_one_letter_code
_entity_poly.pdbx_strand_id
1 'polypeptide(L)'
;MKCLFFFMVFPLFFFSQNVNKEKDSIEEVRLKEYMEMQKELHKDFVKRCSEDSIRAVNDSKKQYSYFINRPAPSGADKVEKKEIGILLEKEGVKWGGTWMGTDLHGYYSDNQCYYFVSNQISENKFGKDFFEEIQYKAAKLFIKNNPDFVFDFTRNELDLRKKDTTMLLDFNDYDKAHQFIIDEFWRQSPLPNNYIKSKDEDLNMVTYDSILGKYEFKEVPGIEGAFVISKSGTIKNIEFHTVFLNESNSKYKSYFETSLKKLIKKLKWRTNTFKGIPINSYEHIYIKFP
;
A
#
# COMPACT_ATOMS: atom_id res chain seq x y z
N MET A 1 69.69 -25.35 -1.06
CA MET A 1 68.46 -25.70 -0.32
C MET A 1 67.27 -25.32 -1.19
N LYS A 2 66.57 -26.35 -1.68
CA LYS A 2 65.31 -26.25 -2.41
C LYS A 2 64.20 -26.22 -1.37
N CYS A 3 63.24 -25.31 -1.47
CA CYS A 3 61.94 -25.47 -0.82
C CYS A 3 60.86 -25.18 -1.86
N LEU A 4 60.34 -26.26 -2.41
CA LEU A 4 59.14 -26.35 -3.23
C LEU A 4 57.96 -25.78 -2.44
N PHE A 5 57.29 -24.78 -3.00
CA PHE A 5 55.91 -24.47 -2.64
C PHE A 5 55.02 -25.55 -3.26
N PHE A 6 54.57 -26.48 -2.43
CA PHE A 6 53.63 -27.53 -2.80
C PHE A 6 52.22 -26.89 -2.86
N PHE A 7 51.75 -26.59 -4.06
CA PHE A 7 50.34 -26.28 -4.31
C PHE A 7 49.51 -27.53 -3.99
N MET A 8 48.84 -27.55 -2.84
CA MET A 8 47.77 -28.51 -2.58
C MET A 8 46.58 -28.16 -3.47
N VAL A 9 46.55 -28.78 -4.65
CA VAL A 9 45.34 -28.90 -5.47
C VAL A 9 44.41 -29.85 -4.73
N PHE A 10 43.43 -29.31 -4.00
CA PHE A 10 42.28 -30.08 -3.55
C PHE A 10 41.53 -30.58 -4.80
N PRO A 11 41.39 -31.89 -5.03
CA PRO A 11 40.36 -32.35 -5.94
C PRO A 11 39.04 -32.11 -5.22
N LEU A 12 38.36 -31.03 -5.59
CA LEU A 12 36.91 -30.92 -5.39
C LEU A 12 36.30 -32.09 -6.15
N PHE A 13 36.09 -33.19 -5.42
CA PHE A 13 35.24 -34.26 -5.87
C PHE A 13 33.90 -33.61 -6.22
N PHE A 14 33.63 -33.58 -7.52
CA PHE A 14 32.33 -33.41 -8.09
C PHE A 14 31.42 -34.50 -7.53
N PHE A 15 30.88 -34.28 -6.34
CA PHE A 15 29.52 -34.73 -6.03
C PHE A 15 28.58 -33.80 -6.80
N SER A 16 28.64 -33.90 -8.13
CA SER A 16 27.45 -33.80 -8.94
C SER A 16 26.56 -34.92 -8.45
N GLN A 17 25.75 -34.64 -7.44
CA GLN A 17 24.49 -35.35 -7.34
C GLN A 17 23.79 -35.02 -8.65
N ASN A 18 23.91 -35.95 -9.61
CA ASN A 18 22.92 -36.17 -10.65
C ASN A 18 21.60 -36.43 -9.90
N VAL A 19 21.00 -35.37 -9.36
CA VAL A 19 19.57 -35.33 -9.18
C VAL A 19 19.09 -35.46 -10.60
N ASN A 20 18.58 -36.65 -10.91
CA ASN A 20 17.94 -36.96 -12.16
C ASN A 20 16.90 -35.85 -12.36
N LYS A 21 17.22 -34.84 -13.17
CA LYS A 21 16.22 -33.98 -13.79
C LYS A 21 15.61 -34.80 -14.92
N GLU A 22 14.99 -35.94 -14.58
CA GLU A 22 13.75 -36.25 -15.26
C GLU A 22 12.86 -35.07 -14.90
N LYS A 23 12.84 -34.07 -15.79
CA LYS A 23 11.74 -33.11 -15.84
C LYS A 23 10.50 -33.96 -15.75
N ASP A 24 9.77 -33.82 -14.64
CA ASP A 24 8.56 -34.58 -14.43
C ASP A 24 7.71 -34.37 -15.70
N SER A 25 7.37 -35.44 -16.42
CA SER A 25 6.63 -35.33 -17.68
C SER A 25 5.33 -34.52 -17.51
N ILE A 26 4.81 -34.48 -16.28
CA ILE A 26 3.68 -33.65 -15.85
C ILE A 26 4.04 -32.16 -15.84
N GLU A 27 5.24 -31.78 -15.40
CA GLU A 27 5.71 -30.39 -15.41
C GLU A 27 5.90 -29.86 -16.84
N GLU A 28 6.42 -30.68 -17.75
CA GLU A 28 6.57 -30.31 -19.16
C GLU A 28 5.21 -30.15 -19.86
N VAL A 29 4.25 -31.04 -19.58
CA VAL A 29 2.87 -30.92 -20.07
C VAL A 29 2.20 -29.66 -19.51
N ARG A 30 2.29 -29.40 -18.21
CA ARG A 30 1.74 -28.19 -17.58
C ARG A 30 2.34 -26.92 -18.15
N LEU A 31 3.65 -26.90 -18.39
CA LEU A 31 4.32 -25.76 -19.00
C LEU A 31 3.82 -25.51 -20.42
N LYS A 32 3.63 -26.58 -21.20
CA LYS A 32 3.08 -26.48 -22.56
C LYS A 32 1.65 -25.95 -22.56
N GLU A 33 0.80 -26.47 -21.67
CA GLU A 33 -0.58 -25.99 -21.48
C GLU A 33 -0.61 -24.52 -21.06
N TYR A 34 0.25 -24.12 -20.12
CA TYR A 34 0.40 -22.74 -19.70
C TYR A 34 0.82 -21.83 -20.86
N MET A 35 1.82 -22.23 -21.65
CA MET A 35 2.25 -21.46 -22.81
C MET A 35 1.15 -21.32 -23.87
N GLU A 36 0.37 -22.36 -24.11
CA GLU A 36 -0.74 -22.31 -25.07
C GLU A 36 -1.87 -21.40 -24.56
N MET A 37 -2.22 -21.50 -23.27
CA MET A 37 -3.14 -20.57 -22.62
C MET A 37 -2.67 -19.11 -22.75
N GLN A 38 -1.39 -18.85 -22.51
CA GLN A 38 -0.82 -17.50 -22.64
C GLN A 38 -0.89 -16.98 -24.07
N LYS A 39 -0.68 -17.83 -25.09
CA LYS A 39 -0.85 -17.42 -26.50
C LYS A 39 -2.30 -17.06 -26.81
N GLU A 40 -3.26 -17.84 -26.34
CA GLU A 40 -4.68 -17.55 -26.56
C GLU A 40 -5.12 -16.27 -25.84
N LEU A 41 -4.67 -16.06 -24.60
CA LEU A 41 -4.88 -14.81 -23.87
C LEU A 41 -4.28 -13.62 -24.61
N HIS A 42 -3.06 -13.76 -25.14
CA HIS A 42 -2.42 -12.70 -25.91
C HIS A 42 -3.17 -12.39 -27.22
N LYS A 43 -3.64 -13.41 -27.95
CA LYS A 43 -4.45 -13.21 -29.17
C LYS A 43 -5.74 -12.47 -28.86
N ASP A 44 -6.46 -12.87 -27.81
CA ASP A 44 -7.68 -12.18 -27.37
C ASP A 44 -7.38 -10.73 -26.97
N PHE A 45 -6.34 -10.53 -26.17
CA PHE A 45 -5.87 -9.21 -25.76
C PHE A 45 -5.62 -8.30 -26.96
N VAL A 46 -4.82 -8.74 -27.94
CA VAL A 46 -4.48 -7.94 -29.12
C VAL A 46 -5.73 -7.60 -29.94
N LYS A 47 -6.64 -8.57 -30.13
CA LYS A 47 -7.89 -8.36 -30.86
C LYS A 47 -8.76 -7.30 -30.18
N ARG A 48 -9.09 -7.49 -28.90
CA ARG A 48 -9.95 -6.58 -28.13
C ARG A 48 -9.32 -5.20 -28.01
N CYS A 49 -8.00 -5.15 -27.78
CA CYS A 49 -7.26 -3.90 -27.72
C CYS A 49 -7.32 -3.12 -29.03
N SER A 50 -7.20 -3.79 -30.17
CA SER A 50 -7.29 -3.17 -31.50
C SER A 50 -8.68 -2.56 -31.73
N GLU A 51 -9.74 -3.32 -31.45
CA GLU A 51 -11.13 -2.86 -31.58
C GLU A 51 -11.40 -1.64 -30.69
N ASP A 52 -10.99 -1.70 -29.43
CA ASP A 52 -11.15 -0.61 -28.47
C ASP A 52 -10.31 0.63 -28.83
N SER A 53 -9.12 0.44 -29.38
CA SER A 53 -8.25 1.54 -29.84
C SER A 53 -8.89 2.28 -31.02
N ILE A 54 -9.42 1.55 -32.00
CA ILE A 54 -10.14 2.14 -33.15
C ILE A 54 -11.38 2.91 -32.65
N ARG A 55 -12.11 2.34 -31.69
CA ARG A 55 -13.27 3.00 -31.08
C ARG A 55 -12.87 4.31 -30.39
N ALA A 56 -11.82 4.30 -29.57
CA ALA A 56 -11.30 5.50 -28.89
C ALA A 56 -10.90 6.60 -29.89
N VAL A 57 -10.19 6.23 -30.97
CA VAL A 57 -9.84 7.19 -32.04
C VAL A 57 -11.10 7.79 -32.66
N ASN A 58 -12.11 6.98 -32.98
CA ASN A 58 -13.34 7.49 -33.61
C ASN A 58 -14.18 8.36 -32.67
N ASP A 59 -14.29 8.00 -31.40
CA ASP A 59 -15.01 8.79 -30.40
C ASP A 59 -14.31 10.12 -30.12
N SER A 60 -12.98 10.14 -30.08
CA SER A 60 -12.19 11.36 -29.86
C SER A 60 -12.39 12.44 -30.92
N LYS A 61 -12.80 12.05 -32.14
CA LYS A 61 -13.17 13.00 -33.21
C LYS A 61 -14.43 13.81 -32.87
N LYS A 62 -15.29 13.27 -31.99
CA LYS A 62 -16.51 13.93 -31.53
C LYS A 62 -16.26 14.69 -30.23
N GLN A 63 -15.61 14.04 -29.27
CA GLN A 63 -15.34 14.61 -27.95
C GLN A 63 -14.14 13.92 -27.30
N TYR A 64 -13.20 14.71 -26.78
CA TYR A 64 -12.11 14.21 -25.96
C TYR A 64 -12.65 13.71 -24.61
N SER A 65 -12.09 12.61 -24.11
CA SER A 65 -12.47 12.01 -22.83
C SER A 65 -11.25 11.71 -21.98
N TYR A 66 -11.42 11.74 -20.67
CA TYR A 66 -10.35 11.43 -19.73
C TYR A 66 -10.83 10.50 -18.62
N PHE A 67 -10.03 9.49 -18.35
CA PHE A 67 -10.29 8.43 -17.39
C PHE A 67 -9.15 8.37 -16.37
N ILE A 68 -9.43 7.94 -15.15
CA ILE A 68 -8.39 7.76 -14.13
C ILE A 68 -8.30 6.29 -13.74
N ASN A 69 -7.11 5.71 -13.86
CA ASN A 69 -6.87 4.36 -13.39
C ASN A 69 -6.81 4.34 -11.85
N ARG A 70 -7.43 3.34 -11.24
CA ARG A 70 -7.29 3.01 -9.81
C ARG A 70 -6.46 1.73 -9.65
N PRO A 71 -5.74 1.55 -8.52
CA PRO A 71 -4.95 0.35 -8.29
C PRO A 71 -5.78 -0.95 -8.41
N ALA A 72 -5.25 -1.98 -9.06
CA ALA A 72 -5.84 -3.31 -9.08
C ALA A 72 -5.30 -4.16 -7.90
N PRO A 73 -6.04 -5.18 -7.42
CA PRO A 73 -7.41 -5.55 -7.77
C PRO A 73 -8.49 -4.86 -6.91
N SER A 74 -8.10 -4.09 -5.88
CA SER A 74 -9.02 -3.53 -4.87
C SER A 74 -8.69 -2.09 -4.47
N GLY A 75 -8.11 -1.30 -5.37
CA GLY A 75 -7.79 0.10 -5.12
C GLY A 75 -9.02 0.95 -4.84
N ALA A 76 -8.91 1.82 -3.83
CA ALA A 76 -9.93 2.81 -3.54
C ALA A 76 -10.07 3.81 -4.69
N ASP A 77 -11.27 4.37 -4.82
CA ASP A 77 -11.54 5.41 -5.79
C ASP A 77 -11.01 6.78 -5.28
N LYS A 78 -10.79 7.73 -6.19
CA LYS A 78 -10.35 9.08 -5.83
C LYS A 78 -11.47 9.83 -5.12
N VAL A 79 -11.11 10.46 -4.00
CA VAL A 79 -12.06 11.23 -3.19
C VAL A 79 -12.58 12.47 -3.94
N GLU A 80 -11.73 13.06 -4.77
CA GLU A 80 -12.00 14.27 -5.55
C GLU A 80 -12.60 14.00 -6.96
N LYS A 81 -13.06 12.78 -7.25
CA LYS A 81 -13.53 12.38 -8.60
C LYS A 81 -14.68 13.24 -9.13
N LYS A 82 -15.55 13.74 -8.24
CA LYS A 82 -16.68 14.59 -8.62
C LYS A 82 -16.18 15.95 -9.09
N GLU A 83 -15.25 16.54 -8.35
CA GLU A 83 -14.62 17.81 -8.68
C GLU A 83 -13.80 17.72 -9.96
N ILE A 84 -13.12 16.59 -10.20
CA ILE A 84 -12.43 16.31 -11.46
C ILE A 84 -13.41 16.37 -12.62
N GLY A 85 -14.53 15.66 -12.53
CA GLY A 85 -15.52 15.64 -13.61
C GLY A 85 -16.08 17.02 -13.93
N ILE A 86 -16.44 17.79 -12.90
CA ILE A 86 -16.93 19.17 -13.06
C ILE A 86 -15.89 20.07 -13.74
N LEU A 87 -14.62 19.93 -13.38
CA LEU A 87 -13.56 20.75 -13.97
C LEU A 87 -13.24 20.36 -15.42
N LEU A 88 -13.21 19.07 -15.74
CA LEU A 88 -13.00 18.60 -17.10
C LEU A 88 -14.12 19.03 -18.05
N GLU A 89 -15.38 18.89 -17.61
CA GLU A 89 -16.54 19.25 -18.44
C GLU A 89 -16.56 20.74 -18.78
N LYS A 90 -16.10 21.61 -17.88
CA LYS A 90 -15.95 23.05 -18.15
C LYS A 90 -14.94 23.36 -19.24
N GLU A 91 -13.92 22.52 -19.38
CA GLU A 91 -12.89 22.62 -20.42
C GLU A 91 -13.29 21.84 -21.70
N GLY A 92 -14.52 21.34 -21.76
CA GLY A 92 -15.02 20.58 -22.91
C GLY A 92 -14.52 19.13 -23.00
N VAL A 93 -13.86 18.62 -21.95
CA VAL A 93 -13.39 17.23 -21.88
C VAL A 93 -14.43 16.38 -21.14
N LYS A 94 -14.88 15.30 -21.76
CA LYS A 94 -15.82 14.37 -21.14
C LYS A 94 -15.15 13.63 -19.99
N TRP A 95 -15.78 13.68 -18.81
CA TRP A 95 -15.36 12.83 -17.71
C TRP A 95 -15.74 11.37 -17.99
N GLY A 96 -14.72 10.52 -18.12
CA GLY A 96 -14.88 9.10 -18.40
C GLY A 96 -15.09 8.23 -17.16
N GLY A 97 -14.81 8.78 -15.96
CA GLY A 97 -14.86 8.05 -14.71
C GLY A 97 -13.53 7.40 -14.35
N THR A 98 -13.57 6.57 -13.31
CA THR A 98 -12.43 5.76 -12.90
C THR A 98 -12.55 4.34 -13.44
N TRP A 99 -11.43 3.74 -13.78
CA TRP A 99 -11.37 2.37 -14.26
C TRP A 99 -10.25 1.62 -13.55
N MET A 100 -10.26 0.29 -13.64
CA MET A 100 -9.29 -0.57 -12.98
C MET A 100 -8.77 -1.58 -14.00
N GLY A 101 -7.45 -1.69 -14.07
CA GLY A 101 -6.81 -2.75 -14.85
C GLY A 101 -6.90 -4.12 -14.19
N THR A 102 -6.07 -5.03 -14.68
CA THR A 102 -5.85 -6.35 -14.10
C THR A 102 -4.38 -6.51 -13.70
N ASP A 103 -4.14 -7.23 -12.62
CA ASP A 103 -2.82 -7.70 -12.20
C ASP A 103 -2.44 -9.07 -12.83
N LEU A 104 -3.35 -9.67 -13.62
CA LEU A 104 -3.10 -10.91 -14.35
C LEU A 104 -2.41 -10.61 -15.68
N HIS A 105 -1.19 -11.14 -15.83
CA HIS A 105 -0.42 -10.98 -17.06
C HIS A 105 -1.18 -11.52 -18.29
N GLY A 106 -1.23 -10.72 -19.35
CA GLY A 106 -1.87 -11.09 -20.62
C GLY A 106 -3.41 -11.03 -20.62
N TYR A 107 -4.05 -10.81 -19.46
CA TYR A 107 -5.50 -10.69 -19.38
C TYR A 107 -5.98 -9.30 -19.82
N TYR A 108 -7.12 -9.25 -20.52
CA TYR A 108 -7.73 -8.00 -20.97
C TYR A 108 -8.88 -7.61 -20.04
N SER A 109 -8.70 -6.54 -19.27
CA SER A 109 -9.80 -5.93 -18.52
C SER A 109 -10.72 -5.14 -19.45
N ASP A 110 -12.02 -5.16 -19.19
CA ASP A 110 -13.01 -4.54 -20.08
C ASP A 110 -12.67 -3.07 -20.37
N ASN A 111 -12.63 -2.74 -21.67
CA ASN A 111 -12.33 -1.41 -22.18
C ASN A 111 -10.93 -0.86 -21.84
N GLN A 112 -9.99 -1.70 -21.40
CA GLN A 112 -8.65 -1.27 -21.00
C GLN A 112 -7.95 -0.39 -22.04
N CYS A 113 -7.83 -0.86 -23.29
CA CYS A 113 -7.18 -0.08 -24.34
C CYS A 113 -8.01 1.13 -24.76
N TYR A 114 -9.33 1.07 -24.64
CA TYR A 114 -10.18 2.23 -24.92
C TYR A 114 -9.84 3.38 -23.97
N TYR A 115 -9.70 3.10 -22.66
CA TYR A 115 -9.33 4.12 -21.67
C TYR A 115 -7.92 4.65 -21.89
N PHE A 116 -6.94 3.76 -22.13
CA PHE A 116 -5.55 4.18 -22.38
C PHE A 116 -5.42 5.05 -23.63
N VAL A 117 -6.00 4.62 -24.76
CA VAL A 117 -5.92 5.36 -26.02
C VAL A 117 -6.69 6.67 -25.94
N SER A 118 -7.88 6.69 -25.30
CA SER A 118 -8.62 7.92 -25.08
C SER A 118 -7.83 8.94 -24.26
N ASN A 119 -7.20 8.50 -23.17
CA ASN A 119 -6.34 9.35 -22.35
C ASN A 119 -5.15 9.86 -23.16
N GLN A 120 -4.46 8.99 -23.92
CA GLN A 120 -3.31 9.39 -24.73
C GLN A 120 -3.69 10.45 -25.77
N ILE A 121 -4.84 10.29 -26.45
CA ILE A 121 -5.33 11.27 -27.42
C ILE A 121 -5.62 12.61 -26.73
N SER A 122 -6.28 12.59 -25.58
CA SER A 122 -6.59 13.78 -24.80
C SER A 122 -5.31 14.46 -24.27
N GLU A 123 -4.36 13.71 -23.72
CA GLU A 123 -3.05 14.21 -23.26
C GLU A 123 -2.23 14.80 -24.41
N ASN A 124 -2.28 14.21 -25.60
CA ASN A 124 -1.63 14.77 -26.79
C ASN A 124 -2.26 16.12 -27.22
N LYS A 125 -3.57 16.30 -26.98
CA LYS A 125 -4.29 17.53 -27.34
C LYS A 125 -4.10 18.66 -26.32
N PHE A 126 -4.21 18.35 -25.03
CA PHE A 126 -4.24 19.35 -23.94
C PHE A 126 -2.92 19.44 -23.16
N GLY A 127 -2.05 18.44 -23.27
CA GLY A 127 -0.86 18.29 -22.45
C GLY A 127 -1.14 17.50 -21.16
N LYS A 128 -0.13 16.81 -20.65
CA LYS A 128 -0.24 16.07 -19.37
C LYS A 128 -0.43 17.02 -18.18
N ASP A 129 0.33 18.12 -18.17
CA ASP A 129 0.28 19.15 -17.13
C ASP A 129 -1.13 19.73 -16.94
N PHE A 130 -1.92 19.83 -18.02
CA PHE A 130 -3.31 20.24 -17.95
C PHE A 130 -4.13 19.30 -17.04
N PHE A 131 -4.02 17.98 -17.22
CA PHE A 131 -4.75 17.01 -16.40
C PHE A 131 -4.22 16.95 -14.96
N GLU A 132 -2.93 17.15 -14.77
CA GLU A 132 -2.33 17.28 -13.43
C GLU A 132 -2.87 18.51 -12.69
N GLU A 133 -2.97 19.65 -13.37
CA GLU A 133 -3.53 20.89 -12.84
C GLU A 133 -5.02 20.73 -12.51
N ILE A 134 -5.80 20.07 -13.37
CA ILE A 134 -7.22 19.75 -13.11
C ILE A 134 -7.35 18.92 -11.83
N GLN A 135 -6.55 17.87 -11.68
CA GLN A 135 -6.57 17.03 -10.47
C GLN A 135 -6.15 17.81 -9.22
N TYR A 136 -5.18 18.73 -9.33
CA TYR A 136 -4.78 19.59 -8.23
C TYR A 136 -5.88 20.58 -7.83
N LYS A 137 -6.53 21.23 -8.80
CA LYS A 137 -7.69 22.10 -8.57
C LYS A 137 -8.86 21.32 -7.95
N ALA A 138 -9.10 20.10 -8.42
CA ALA A 138 -10.13 19.22 -7.86
C ALA A 138 -9.85 18.89 -6.39
N ALA A 139 -8.61 18.51 -6.05
CA ALA A 139 -8.22 18.25 -4.67
C ALA A 139 -8.42 19.50 -3.77
N LYS A 140 -8.04 20.69 -4.24
CA LYS A 140 -8.31 21.95 -3.50
C LYS A 140 -9.79 22.17 -3.26
N LEU A 141 -10.63 21.97 -4.28
CA LEU A 141 -12.08 22.14 -4.17
C LEU A 141 -12.67 21.12 -3.20
N PHE A 142 -12.27 19.85 -3.32
CA PHE A 142 -12.74 18.78 -2.44
C PHE A 142 -12.41 19.08 -0.98
N ILE A 143 -11.15 19.41 -0.67
CA ILE A 143 -10.70 19.72 0.70
C ILE A 143 -11.42 20.94 1.26
N LYS A 144 -11.66 21.96 0.43
CA LYS A 144 -12.40 23.16 0.83
C LYS A 144 -13.87 22.84 1.15
N ASN A 145 -14.51 22.00 0.33
CA ASN A 145 -15.93 21.68 0.46
C ASN A 145 -16.20 20.60 1.51
N ASN A 146 -15.18 19.84 1.91
CA ASN A 146 -15.28 18.76 2.90
C ASN A 146 -14.26 18.99 4.03
N PRO A 147 -14.41 20.08 4.84
CA PRO A 147 -13.41 20.50 5.81
C PRO A 147 -13.14 19.49 6.93
N ASP A 148 -14.10 18.60 7.19
CA ASP A 148 -14.06 17.57 8.23
C ASP A 148 -13.71 16.18 7.68
N PHE A 149 -13.50 16.04 6.37
CA PHE A 149 -13.06 14.78 5.80
C PHE A 149 -11.70 14.38 6.37
N VAL A 150 -11.58 13.11 6.76
CA VAL A 150 -10.36 12.52 7.31
C VAL A 150 -9.81 11.55 6.27
N PHE A 151 -8.62 11.84 5.78
CA PHE A 151 -7.92 10.99 4.83
C PHE A 151 -7.28 9.81 5.55
N ASP A 152 -7.27 8.67 4.86
CA ASP A 152 -6.65 7.43 5.31
C ASP A 152 -5.45 7.10 4.41
N PHE A 153 -4.31 6.76 5.02
CA PHE A 153 -3.08 6.54 4.26
C PHE A 153 -3.17 5.33 3.31
N THR A 154 -3.93 4.29 3.67
CA THR A 154 -4.11 3.08 2.83
C THR A 154 -5.05 3.35 1.66
N ARG A 155 -6.07 4.18 1.85
CA ARG A 155 -7.11 4.43 0.84
C ARG A 155 -6.86 5.66 -0.02
N ASN A 156 -6.05 6.61 0.45
CA ASN A 156 -5.85 7.88 -0.23
C ASN A 156 -4.42 8.10 -0.70
N GLU A 157 -3.63 7.02 -0.78
CA GLU A 157 -2.28 7.00 -1.34
C GLU A 157 -1.35 8.05 -0.70
N LEU A 158 -1.47 8.21 0.62
CA LEU A 158 -0.56 9.09 1.37
C LEU A 158 0.76 8.37 1.57
N ASP A 159 1.79 8.79 0.85
CA ASP A 159 3.12 8.18 0.94
C ASP A 159 3.95 8.79 2.08
N LEU A 160 3.87 8.16 3.25
CA LEU A 160 4.61 8.54 4.47
C LEU A 160 6.09 8.07 4.46
N ARG A 161 6.51 7.31 3.43
CA ARG A 161 7.87 6.77 3.31
C ARG A 161 8.77 7.65 2.45
N LYS A 162 8.23 8.69 1.82
CA LYS A 162 9.04 9.71 1.14
C LYS A 162 9.85 10.51 2.16
N LYS A 163 10.99 11.00 1.70
CA LYS A 163 11.81 11.93 2.48
C LYS A 163 10.95 13.13 2.87
N ASP A 164 11.06 13.55 4.13
CA ASP A 164 10.34 14.69 4.71
C ASP A 164 8.80 14.53 4.82
N THR A 165 8.26 13.31 4.70
CA THR A 165 6.82 12.99 4.86
C THR A 165 6.49 12.04 6.02
N THR A 166 7.39 11.87 6.98
CA THR A 166 7.19 10.95 8.11
C THR A 166 6.15 11.45 9.12
N MET A 167 5.70 10.57 10.01
CA MET A 167 4.69 10.87 11.04
C MET A 167 5.14 11.94 12.06
N LEU A 168 6.45 12.11 12.27
CA LEU A 168 7.01 13.08 13.23
C LEU A 168 7.78 14.21 12.52
N LEU A 169 7.66 15.43 13.04
CA LEU A 169 8.36 16.59 12.48
C LEU A 169 9.88 16.46 12.56
N ASP A 170 10.40 15.89 13.63
CA ASP A 170 11.83 15.82 13.93
C ASP A 170 12.55 14.66 13.20
N PHE A 171 11.84 13.91 12.34
CA PHE A 171 12.35 12.72 11.68
C PHE A 171 12.12 12.75 10.16
N ASN A 172 13.11 12.26 9.42
CA ASN A 172 13.06 12.10 7.95
C ASN A 172 13.04 10.62 7.52
N ASP A 173 13.01 9.71 8.49
CA ASP A 173 12.99 8.26 8.32
C ASP A 173 11.82 7.70 9.12
N TYR A 174 10.92 6.98 8.43
CA TYR A 174 9.70 6.44 9.02
C TYR A 174 10.01 5.39 10.10
N ASP A 175 10.93 4.47 9.83
CA ASP A 175 11.24 3.36 10.74
C ASP A 175 11.90 3.88 12.01
N LYS A 176 12.77 4.89 11.91
CA LYS A 176 13.36 5.56 13.08
C LYS A 176 12.34 6.33 13.90
N ALA A 177 11.39 7.01 13.26
CA ALA A 177 10.31 7.70 13.96
C ALA A 177 9.43 6.69 14.71
N HIS A 178 9.07 5.58 14.05
CA HIS A 178 8.26 4.54 14.65
C HIS A 178 8.98 3.87 15.84
N GLN A 179 10.25 3.51 15.67
CA GLN A 179 11.06 2.93 16.75
C GLN A 179 11.20 3.89 17.94
N PHE A 180 11.43 5.19 17.67
CA PHE A 180 11.51 6.20 18.73
C PHE A 180 10.23 6.27 19.58
N ILE A 181 9.06 6.16 18.96
CA ILE A 181 7.77 6.13 19.68
C ILE A 181 7.69 4.91 20.60
N ILE A 182 8.10 3.74 20.11
CA ILE A 182 8.12 2.49 20.89
C ILE A 182 9.06 2.63 22.09
N ASP A 183 10.27 3.13 21.86
CA ASP A 183 11.28 3.31 22.92
C ASP A 183 10.81 4.30 23.98
N GLU A 184 10.26 5.45 23.57
CA GLU A 184 9.75 6.47 24.49
C GLU A 184 8.54 5.96 25.28
N PHE A 185 7.67 5.14 24.67
CA PHE A 185 6.55 4.50 25.38
C PHE A 185 7.03 3.61 26.52
N TRP A 186 7.98 2.71 26.25
CA TRP A 186 8.50 1.79 27.26
C TRP A 186 9.37 2.49 28.30
N ARG A 187 10.10 3.54 27.91
CA ARG A 187 10.88 4.36 28.84
C ARG A 187 10.00 5.04 29.88
N GLN A 188 8.83 5.54 29.49
CA GLN A 188 7.91 6.23 30.42
C GLN A 188 6.90 5.29 31.09
N SER A 189 6.69 4.09 30.54
CA SER A 189 5.69 3.11 30.98
C SER A 189 6.33 1.74 31.16
N PRO A 190 7.22 1.58 32.16
CA PRO A 190 7.84 0.29 32.40
C PRO A 190 6.76 -0.77 32.66
N LEU A 191 7.08 -2.01 32.30
CA LEU A 191 6.18 -3.14 32.46
C LEU A 191 5.84 -3.32 33.95
N PRO A 192 4.56 -3.44 34.35
CA PRO A 192 4.19 -3.69 35.74
C PRO A 192 4.85 -4.97 36.27
N ASN A 193 5.30 -4.96 37.53
CA ASN A 193 6.06 -6.06 38.12
C ASN A 193 5.34 -7.43 38.08
N ASN A 194 4.01 -7.41 38.14
CA ASN A 194 3.14 -8.59 38.10
C ASN A 194 2.39 -8.70 36.76
N TYR A 195 2.96 -8.15 35.69
CA TYR A 195 2.51 -8.44 34.33
C TYR A 195 2.98 -9.84 33.91
N ILE A 196 2.05 -10.64 33.39
CA ILE A 196 2.34 -12.00 32.93
C ILE A 196 2.72 -11.94 31.46
N LYS A 197 4.00 -12.18 31.15
CA LYS A 197 4.52 -12.19 29.78
C LYS A 197 4.00 -13.38 28.98
N SER A 198 3.83 -13.17 27.68
CA SER A 198 3.47 -14.23 26.74
C SER A 198 4.69 -15.09 26.43
N LYS A 199 4.49 -16.30 25.90
CA LYS A 199 5.61 -17.08 25.35
C LYS A 199 5.96 -16.53 23.97
N ASP A 200 7.21 -16.68 23.54
CA ASP A 200 7.69 -16.16 22.25
C ASP A 200 6.86 -16.70 21.07
N GLU A 201 6.40 -17.95 21.14
CA GLU A 201 5.55 -18.58 20.13
C GLU A 201 4.19 -17.90 19.97
N ASP A 202 3.63 -17.37 21.07
CA ASP A 202 2.34 -16.68 21.11
C ASP A 202 2.42 -15.25 20.57
N LEU A 203 3.64 -14.74 20.36
CA LEU A 203 3.90 -13.40 19.84
C LEU A 203 3.97 -13.36 18.31
N ASN A 204 3.77 -14.50 17.64
CA ASN A 204 3.76 -14.61 16.18
C ASN A 204 2.37 -14.33 15.62
N MET A 205 2.27 -13.26 14.81
CA MET A 205 1.01 -12.83 14.18
C MET A 205 0.52 -13.79 13.10
N VAL A 206 1.42 -14.62 12.55
CA VAL A 206 1.13 -15.57 11.48
C VAL A 206 1.68 -16.94 11.86
N THR A 207 0.83 -17.95 11.79
CA THR A 207 1.23 -19.36 11.92
C THR A 207 0.83 -20.13 10.68
N TYR A 208 1.68 -21.06 10.23
CA TYR A 208 1.37 -21.94 9.11
C TYR A 208 0.82 -23.27 9.64
N ASP A 209 -0.42 -23.60 9.29
CA ASP A 209 -0.98 -24.91 9.54
C ASP A 209 -0.56 -25.84 8.40
N SER A 210 0.41 -26.72 8.68
CA SER A 210 0.92 -27.67 7.71
C SER A 210 -0.07 -28.77 7.34
N ILE A 211 -1.08 -29.03 8.16
CA ILE A 211 -2.13 -30.03 7.90
C ILE A 211 -3.15 -29.44 6.92
N LEU A 212 -3.54 -28.18 7.14
CA LEU A 212 -4.52 -27.48 6.31
C LEU A 212 -3.90 -26.70 5.14
N GLY A 213 -2.57 -26.62 5.06
CA GLY A 213 -1.85 -25.91 4.00
C GLY A 213 -2.16 -24.41 3.94
N LYS A 214 -2.48 -23.79 5.08
CA LYS A 214 -2.96 -22.41 5.15
C LYS A 214 -2.25 -21.60 6.23
N TYR A 215 -2.19 -20.29 6.03
CA TYR A 215 -1.75 -19.35 7.04
C TYR A 215 -2.93 -18.92 7.92
N GLU A 216 -2.70 -18.87 9.23
CA GLU A 216 -3.64 -18.35 10.21
C GLU A 216 -3.08 -17.08 10.85
N PHE A 217 -3.91 -16.04 10.89
CA PHE A 217 -3.59 -14.79 11.56
C PHE A 217 -4.07 -14.86 13.01
N LYS A 218 -3.18 -14.54 13.94
CA LYS A 218 -3.48 -14.50 15.38
C LYS A 218 -3.42 -13.05 15.87
N GLU A 219 -4.33 -12.72 16.77
CA GLU A 219 -4.20 -11.49 17.53
C GLU A 219 -2.93 -11.54 18.38
N VAL A 220 -2.14 -10.48 18.30
CA VAL A 220 -0.93 -10.31 19.10
C VAL A 220 -1.22 -9.35 20.26
N PRO A 221 -0.65 -9.58 21.46
CA PRO A 221 -0.89 -8.70 22.59
C PRO A 221 -0.24 -7.35 22.33
N GLY A 222 -0.97 -6.29 22.63
CA GLY A 222 -0.52 -4.94 22.37
C GLY A 222 -1.61 -3.90 22.56
N ILE A 223 -1.23 -2.66 22.30
CA ILE A 223 -2.13 -1.52 22.27
C ILE A 223 -1.96 -0.78 20.95
N GLU A 224 -3.07 -0.62 20.25
CA GLU A 224 -3.21 0.28 19.12
C GLU A 224 -3.83 1.60 19.59
N GLY A 225 -3.15 2.71 19.31
CA GLY A 225 -3.67 4.06 19.49
C GLY A 225 -3.99 4.67 18.13
N ALA A 226 -5.27 4.86 17.85
CA ALA A 226 -5.80 5.47 16.64
C ALA A 226 -6.18 6.93 16.90
N PHE A 227 -5.85 7.85 16.00
CA PHE A 227 -6.16 9.28 16.18
C PHE A 227 -6.16 10.06 14.86
N VAL A 228 -6.64 11.30 14.91
CA VAL A 228 -6.64 12.22 13.76
C VAL A 228 -5.63 13.33 13.98
N ILE A 229 -4.71 13.48 13.02
CA ILE A 229 -3.89 14.68 12.87
C ILE A 229 -4.66 15.65 11.99
N SER A 230 -5.13 16.76 12.55
CA SER A 230 -5.85 17.77 11.78
C SER A 230 -4.92 18.56 10.85
N LYS A 231 -5.49 19.24 9.86
CA LYS A 231 -4.76 20.12 8.94
C LYS A 231 -4.02 21.30 9.61
N SER A 232 -4.28 21.57 10.89
CA SER A 232 -3.54 22.55 11.71
C SER A 232 -2.46 21.91 12.59
N GLY A 233 -2.23 20.60 12.48
CA GLY A 233 -1.31 19.83 13.32
C GLY A 233 -1.85 19.45 14.70
N THR A 234 -3.11 19.77 15.01
CA THR A 234 -3.73 19.40 16.30
C THR A 234 -4.20 17.95 16.29
N ILE A 235 -3.98 17.23 17.39
CA ILE A 235 -4.45 15.85 17.59
C ILE A 235 -5.89 15.82 18.11
N LYS A 236 -6.72 14.99 17.49
CA LYS A 236 -8.14 14.79 17.84
C LYS A 236 -8.48 13.29 17.87
N ASN A 237 -9.61 12.96 18.50
CA ASN A 237 -10.25 11.64 18.44
C ASN A 237 -9.29 10.47 18.74
N ILE A 238 -8.56 10.55 19.85
CA ILE A 238 -7.67 9.47 20.27
C ILE A 238 -8.51 8.32 20.84
N GLU A 239 -8.45 7.17 20.18
CA GLU A 239 -9.12 5.93 20.53
C GLU A 239 -8.09 4.81 20.72
N PHE A 240 -8.43 3.82 21.54
CA PHE A 240 -7.52 2.72 21.85
C PHE A 240 -8.20 1.37 21.66
N HIS A 241 -7.45 0.45 21.07
CA HIS A 241 -7.76 -0.97 21.07
C HIS A 241 -6.60 -1.69 21.76
N THR A 242 -6.91 -2.44 22.83
CA THR A 242 -5.89 -3.12 23.63
C THR A 242 -6.24 -4.59 23.72
N VAL A 243 -5.29 -5.45 23.38
CA VAL A 243 -5.40 -6.90 23.43
C VAL A 243 -4.39 -7.46 24.43
N PHE A 244 -4.86 -8.35 25.30
CA PHE A 244 -4.03 -9.14 26.20
C PHE A 244 -4.30 -10.62 25.95
N LEU A 245 -3.26 -11.43 25.82
CA LEU A 245 -3.42 -12.89 25.75
C LEU A 245 -3.78 -13.49 27.12
N ASN A 246 -3.23 -12.93 28.21
CA ASN A 246 -3.60 -13.32 29.57
C ASN A 246 -4.62 -12.33 30.15
N GLU A 247 -5.82 -12.82 30.44
CA GLU A 247 -6.92 -12.00 30.97
C GLU A 247 -6.56 -11.29 32.29
N SER A 248 -5.65 -11.85 33.10
CA SER A 248 -5.19 -11.21 34.35
C SER A 248 -4.45 -9.90 34.12
N ASN A 249 -3.94 -9.66 32.92
CA ASN A 249 -3.30 -8.40 32.54
C ASN A 249 -4.31 -7.30 32.16
N SER A 250 -5.59 -7.62 31.97
CA SER A 250 -6.63 -6.64 31.62
C SER A 250 -6.74 -5.47 32.60
N LYS A 251 -6.39 -5.70 33.87
CA LYS A 251 -6.30 -4.66 34.91
C LYS A 251 -5.31 -3.53 34.59
N TYR A 252 -4.36 -3.74 33.67
CA TYR A 252 -3.41 -2.72 33.22
C TYR A 252 -3.87 -1.95 31.99
N LYS A 253 -5.05 -2.24 31.43
CA LYS A 253 -5.56 -1.57 30.22
C LYS A 253 -5.49 -0.05 30.33
N SER A 254 -6.10 0.52 31.38
CA SER A 254 -6.12 1.96 31.59
C SER A 254 -4.73 2.56 31.84
N TYR A 255 -3.79 1.80 32.40
CA TYR A 255 -2.40 2.23 32.57
C TYR A 255 -1.73 2.44 31.21
N PHE A 256 -1.75 1.43 30.34
CA PHE A 256 -1.13 1.53 29.02
C PHE A 256 -1.82 2.56 28.11
N GLU A 257 -3.16 2.62 28.12
CA GLU A 257 -3.92 3.61 27.35
C GLU A 257 -3.60 5.04 27.79
N THR A 258 -3.54 5.30 29.10
CA THR A 258 -3.20 6.64 29.63
C THR A 258 -1.77 7.03 29.25
N SER A 259 -0.84 6.09 29.33
CA SER A 259 0.55 6.27 28.92
C SER A 259 0.69 6.59 27.44
N LEU A 260 0.05 5.80 26.56
CA LEU A 260 0.11 6.04 25.12
C LEU A 260 -0.57 7.36 24.76
N LYS A 261 -1.70 7.70 25.39
CA LYS A 261 -2.36 9.00 25.22
C LYS A 261 -1.45 10.17 25.57
N LYS A 262 -0.70 10.06 26.67
CA LYS A 262 0.25 11.10 27.09
C LYS A 262 1.39 11.23 26.08
N LEU A 263 1.88 10.11 25.55
CA LEU A 263 2.90 10.10 24.50
C LEU A 263 2.42 10.82 23.24
N ILE A 264 1.28 10.37 22.69
CA ILE A 264 0.69 10.93 21.47
C ILE A 264 0.52 12.44 21.59
N LYS A 265 0.04 12.94 22.74
CA LYS A 265 -0.14 14.38 22.95
C LYS A 265 1.17 15.16 23.10
N LYS A 266 2.26 14.53 23.52
CA LYS A 266 3.58 15.15 23.73
C LYS A 266 4.37 15.27 22.42
N LEU A 267 4.19 14.33 21.51
CA LEU A 267 4.96 14.25 20.27
C LEU A 267 4.56 15.35 19.27
N LYS A 268 5.52 15.76 18.45
CA LYS A 268 5.34 16.75 17.40
C LYS A 268 5.01 16.05 16.08
N TRP A 269 3.72 15.88 15.84
CA TRP A 269 3.20 15.24 14.63
C TRP A 269 3.33 16.14 13.41
N ARG A 270 3.75 15.55 12.29
CA ARG A 270 3.76 16.23 11.00
C ARG A 270 2.34 16.23 10.43
N THR A 271 1.89 17.38 9.94
CA THR A 271 0.61 17.44 9.22
C THR A 271 0.77 16.78 7.87
N ASN A 272 -0.08 15.80 7.57
CA ASN A 272 -0.08 15.15 6.27
C ASN A 272 -0.62 16.07 5.17
N THR A 273 -0.17 15.82 3.95
CA THR A 273 -0.62 16.59 2.78
C THR A 273 -1.15 15.67 1.69
N PHE A 274 -2.21 16.11 1.02
CA PHE A 274 -2.71 15.48 -0.20
C PHE A 274 -2.42 16.43 -1.37
N LYS A 275 -1.57 15.99 -2.32
CA LYS A 275 -1.05 16.85 -3.40
C LYS A 275 -0.46 18.19 -2.87
N GLY A 276 0.24 18.16 -1.74
CA GLY A 276 0.85 19.34 -1.11
C GLY A 276 -0.12 20.24 -0.32
N ILE A 277 -1.39 19.86 -0.19
CA ILE A 277 -2.40 20.61 0.57
C ILE A 277 -2.55 19.97 1.96
N PRO A 278 -2.43 20.73 3.06
CA PRO A 278 -2.66 20.21 4.41
C PRO A 278 -4.07 19.65 4.59
N ILE A 279 -4.18 18.47 5.20
CA ILE A 279 -5.42 17.71 5.36
C ILE A 279 -5.58 17.19 6.80
N ASN A 280 -6.80 16.80 7.16
CA ASN A 280 -6.98 15.93 8.32
C ASN A 280 -6.67 14.50 7.89
N SER A 281 -5.88 13.77 8.67
CA SER A 281 -5.52 12.39 8.37
C SER A 281 -5.64 11.48 9.58
N TYR A 282 -6.08 10.26 9.35
CA TYR A 282 -6.05 9.18 10.30
C TYR A 282 -4.61 8.65 10.46
N GLU A 283 -4.20 8.44 11.70
CA GLU A 283 -2.90 7.88 12.06
C GLU A 283 -3.10 6.84 13.16
N HIS A 284 -2.22 5.84 13.20
CA HIS A 284 -2.25 4.82 14.25
C HIS A 284 -0.84 4.42 14.67
N ILE A 285 -0.71 4.03 15.93
CA ILE A 285 0.53 3.49 16.51
C ILE A 285 0.18 2.17 17.15
N TYR A 286 0.93 1.12 16.84
CA TYR A 286 0.84 -0.15 17.53
C TYR A 286 2.07 -0.37 18.43
N ILE A 287 1.84 -0.64 19.70
CA ILE A 287 2.87 -1.09 20.63
C ILE A 287 2.61 -2.54 20.99
N LYS A 288 3.52 -3.42 20.60
CA LYS A 288 3.49 -4.83 20.98
C LYS A 288 3.82 -5.00 22.46
N PHE A 289 2.99 -5.74 23.18
CA PHE A 289 3.30 -6.15 24.55
C PHE A 289 4.14 -7.44 24.57
N PRO A 290 5.00 -7.62 25.58
CA PRO A 290 5.72 -8.86 25.80
C PRO A 290 4.83 -9.97 26.37
#